data_AF-A0A972QVG9-F1
#
_entry.id   AF-A0A972QVG9-F1
#
_cell.length_a   1.000
_cell.length_b   1.000
_cell.length_c   1.000
_cell.angle_alpha   90.00
_cell.angle_beta   90.00
_cell.angle_gamma   90.00
#
_symmetry.space_group_name_H-M   'P 1'
#
loop_
_entity.id
_entity.type
_entity.pdbx_description
1 polymer ?
#
loop_
_entity_poly.entity_id
_entity_poly.type
_entity_poly.pdbx_seq_one_letter_code
_entity_poly.pdbx_strand_id
1 'polypeptide(L)'
;MNDYEKVGDKFYFNTEGYMITNKCPDKICPFIMPYFSRMMWLIMDRIYEGLDPLPTFPFGHCDDVGVECGGMGKIRVEIKTVYGEI
;
A
#
# COMPACT_ATOMS: atom_id res chain seq x y z
N MET A 1 -12.24 -0.64 16.92
CA MET A 1 -12.23 -1.64 15.83
C MET A 1 -10.79 -1.69 15.33
N ASN A 2 -9.90 -2.32 16.11
CA ASN A 2 -8.45 -2.04 16.12
C ASN A 2 -7.57 -3.29 15.89
N ASP A 3 -8.15 -4.40 15.45
CA ASP A 3 -7.47 -5.70 15.58
C ASP A 3 -6.92 -6.29 14.27
N TYR A 4 -6.95 -5.54 13.16
CA TYR A 4 -6.47 -6.05 11.87
C TYR A 4 -5.16 -5.38 11.46
N GLU A 5 -5.20 -4.17 10.89
CA GLU A 5 -3.99 -3.40 10.60
C GLU A 5 -3.55 -2.53 11.77
N LYS A 6 -2.26 -2.59 12.07
CA LYS A 6 -1.59 -1.79 13.09
C LYS A 6 -0.52 -0.91 12.47
N VAL A 7 -0.21 0.19 13.16
CA VAL A 7 0.91 1.04 12.78
C VAL A 7 2.19 0.20 12.81
N GLY A 8 2.92 0.21 11.68
CA GLY A 8 4.14 -0.57 11.50
C GLY A 8 3.96 -1.84 10.66
N ASP A 9 2.73 -2.26 10.41
CA ASP A 9 2.45 -3.33 9.44
C ASP A 9 2.95 -2.95 8.05
N LYS A 10 3.42 -3.96 7.31
CA LYS A 10 4.02 -3.79 5.99
C LYS A 10 3.30 -4.64 4.97
N PHE A 11 3.10 -4.08 3.79
CA PHE A 11 2.58 -4.77 2.62
C PHE A 11 3.70 -4.85 1.59
N TYR A 12 4.01 -6.05 1.14
CA TYR A 12 5.08 -6.29 0.19
C TYR A 12 4.50 -6.69 -1.16
N PHE A 13 5.00 -6.05 -2.21
CA PHE A 13 4.67 -6.34 -3.60
C PHE A 13 5.96 -6.62 -4.35
N ASN A 14 5.92 -7.56 -5.29
CA ASN A 14 7.02 -7.75 -6.23
C ASN A 14 6.94 -6.75 -7.39
N THR A 15 7.94 -6.76 -8.27
CA THR A 15 8.03 -5.84 -9.42
C THR A 15 6.93 -6.04 -10.46
N GLU A 16 6.23 -7.17 -10.42
CA GLU A 16 5.10 -7.50 -11.31
C GLU A 16 3.75 -7.06 -10.70
N GLY A 17 3.76 -6.46 -9.50
CA GLY A 17 2.57 -6.00 -8.81
C GLY A 17 1.86 -7.08 -7.98
N TYR A 18 2.43 -8.28 -7.84
CA TYR A 18 1.87 -9.33 -6.99
C TYR A 18 2.19 -9.08 -5.53
N MET A 19 1.16 -9.18 -4.69
CA MET A 19 1.31 -9.13 -3.24
C MET A 19 2.00 -10.41 -2.72
N ILE A 20 3.05 -10.24 -1.93
CA ILE A 20 3.77 -11.32 -1.26
C ILE A 20 3.04 -11.60 0.06
N THR A 21 2.00 -12.44 -0.03
CA THR A 21 1.00 -12.62 1.03
C THR A 21 1.60 -13.08 2.36
N ASN A 22 2.63 -13.92 2.35
CA ASN A 22 3.31 -14.41 3.56
C ASN A 22 4.16 -13.34 4.29
N LYS A 23 4.26 -12.13 3.73
CA LYS A 23 4.93 -10.98 4.34
C LYS A 23 3.99 -9.82 4.66
N CYS A 24 2.70 -10.00 4.36
CA CYS A 24 1.66 -9.04 4.67
C CYS A 24 0.91 -9.48 5.95
N PRO A 25 0.11 -8.60 6.57
CA PRO A 25 -0.80 -9.01 7.64
C PRO A 25 -1.76 -10.12 7.18
N ASP A 26 -2.13 -11.02 8.10
CA ASP A 26 -3.06 -12.14 7.83
C ASP A 26 -4.44 -11.68 7.36
N LYS A 27 -4.80 -10.42 7.67
CA LYS A 27 -6.06 -9.79 7.29
C LYS A 27 -5.77 -8.43 6.69
N ILE A 28 -6.35 -8.19 5.53
CA ILE A 28 -6.19 -6.94 4.78
C ILE A 28 -7.57 -6.33 4.55
N CYS A 29 -7.68 -5.06 4.87
CA CYS A 29 -8.85 -4.23 4.71
C CYS A 29 -9.10 -4.07 3.22
N PRO A 30 -10.27 -4.48 2.71
CA PRO A 30 -10.54 -4.39 1.28
C PRO A 30 -10.50 -2.94 0.76
N PHE A 31 -10.72 -1.96 1.63
CA PHE A 31 -10.76 -0.54 1.24
C PHE A 31 -9.39 0.11 1.03
N ILE A 32 -8.27 -0.55 1.41
CA ILE A 32 -6.92 -0.09 1.00
C ILE A 32 -6.54 -0.60 -0.40
N MET A 33 -7.18 -1.67 -0.88
CA MET A 33 -6.85 -2.30 -2.17
C MET A 33 -6.97 -1.39 -3.39
N PRO A 34 -7.97 -0.48 -3.50
CA PRO A 34 -8.02 0.48 -4.61
C PRO A 34 -6.79 1.38 -4.69
N TYR A 35 -6.24 1.79 -3.53
CA TYR A 35 -4.99 2.56 -3.50
C TYR A 35 -3.81 1.72 -3.99
N PHE A 36 -3.65 0.49 -3.48
CA PHE A 36 -2.58 -0.40 -3.92
C PHE A 36 -2.63 -0.68 -5.42
N SER A 37 -3.81 -0.98 -5.98
CA SER A 37 -3.99 -1.21 -7.41
C SER A 37 -3.50 -0.01 -8.25
N ARG A 38 -3.93 1.21 -7.90
CA ARG A 38 -3.53 2.44 -8.60
C ARG A 38 -2.02 2.69 -8.50
N MET A 39 -1.43 2.44 -7.35
CA MET A 39 0.00 2.65 -7.12
C MET A 39 0.86 1.61 -7.82
N MET A 40 0.43 0.35 -7.87
CA MET A 40 1.15 -0.68 -8.62
C MET A 40 1.20 -0.35 -10.11
N TRP A 41 0.08 0.08 -10.71
CA TRP A 41 0.06 0.56 -12.09
C TRP A 41 1.05 1.70 -12.32
N LEU A 42 1.02 2.74 -11.48
CA LEU A 42 1.92 3.87 -11.60
C LEU A 42 3.40 3.46 -11.45
N ILE A 43 3.72 2.61 -10.48
CA ILE A 43 5.08 2.14 -10.23
C ILE A 43 5.57 1.30 -11.41
N MET A 44 4.73 0.40 -11.92
CA MET A 44 5.06 -0.44 -13.08
C MET A 44 5.33 0.40 -14.32
N ASP A 45 4.46 1.36 -14.64
CA ASP A 45 4.65 2.26 -15.79
C ASP A 45 5.97 3.03 -15.68
N ARG A 46 6.29 3.56 -14.49
CA ARG A 46 7.55 4.26 -14.24
C ARG A 46 8.77 3.35 -14.42
N ILE A 47 8.69 2.10 -13.94
CA ILE A 47 9.74 1.09 -14.16
C ILE A 47 9.91 0.81 -15.66
N TYR A 48 8.81 0.65 -16.41
CA TYR A 48 8.85 0.41 -17.86
C TYR A 48 9.44 1.60 -18.64
N GLU A 49 9.21 2.83 -18.19
CA GLU A 49 9.79 4.05 -18.76
C GLU A 49 11.24 4.30 -18.33
N GLY A 50 11.81 3.47 -17.44
CA GLY A 50 13.16 3.68 -16.90
C GLY A 50 13.28 4.87 -15.94
N LEU A 51 12.16 5.28 -15.34
CA LEU A 51 12.09 6.35 -14.35
C LEU A 51 12.27 5.79 -12.93
N ASP A 52 12.48 6.69 -11.97
CA ASP A 52 12.43 6.33 -10.55
C ASP A 52 11.07 5.69 -10.22
N PRO A 53 10.99 4.49 -9.61
CA PRO A 53 9.72 3.81 -9.41
C PRO A 53 8.76 4.56 -8.48
N LEU A 54 9.28 5.36 -7.54
CA LEU A 54 8.45 6.02 -6.55
C LEU A 54 7.78 7.28 -7.15
N PRO A 55 6.50 7.52 -6.84
CA PRO A 55 5.86 8.78 -7.20
C PRO A 55 6.38 9.93 -6.34
N THR A 56 6.20 11.16 -6.82
CA THR A 56 6.55 12.39 -6.06
C THR A 56 5.90 12.45 -4.67
N PHE A 57 4.72 11.82 -4.52
CA PHE A 57 4.02 11.71 -3.23
C PHE A 57 3.90 10.23 -2.85
N PRO A 58 4.85 9.68 -2.05
CA PRO A 58 4.87 8.26 -1.71
C PRO A 58 3.86 7.91 -0.61
N PHE A 59 2.85 8.74 -0.36
CA PHE A 59 1.86 8.53 0.69
C PHE A 59 0.49 8.27 0.09
N GLY A 60 -0.33 7.52 0.81
CA GLY A 60 -1.74 7.43 0.49
C GLY A 60 -2.55 6.75 1.57
N HIS A 61 -3.81 6.50 1.25
CA HIS A 61 -4.80 6.06 2.23
C HIS A 61 -5.93 5.28 1.56
N CYS A 62 -6.69 4.55 2.37
CA CYS A 62 -7.97 3.96 1.95
C CYS A 62 -9.05 5.03 1.79
N ASP A 63 -10.16 4.70 1.13
CA ASP A 63 -11.23 5.66 0.84
C ASP A 63 -12.09 6.05 2.08
N ASP A 64 -11.91 5.39 3.23
CA ASP A 64 -12.59 5.74 4.49
C ASP A 64 -12.18 7.14 5.00
N VAL A 65 -13.17 7.88 5.52
CA VAL A 65 -13.00 9.27 5.98
C VAL A 65 -12.34 9.38 7.36
N GLY A 66 -12.25 8.28 8.11
CA GLY A 66 -11.71 8.22 9.47
C GLY A 66 -12.76 8.45 10.56
N VAL A 67 -12.47 7.96 11.76
CA VAL A 67 -13.39 7.98 12.91
C VAL A 67 -13.82 9.39 13.32
N GLU A 68 -12.92 10.37 13.22
CA GLU A 68 -13.21 11.79 13.51
C GLU A 68 -14.23 12.40 12.55
N CYS A 69 -14.44 11.78 11.39
CA CYS A 69 -15.39 12.22 10.36
C CYS A 69 -16.59 11.26 10.21
N GLY A 70 -16.82 10.36 11.18
CA GLY A 70 -17.91 9.39 11.15
C GLY A 70 -17.65 8.12 10.33
N GLY A 71 -16.40 7.89 9.91
CA GLY A 71 -15.96 6.66 9.25
C GLY A 71 -15.61 5.53 10.21
N MET A 72 -15.11 4.40 9.69
CA MET A 72 -14.75 3.23 10.48
C MET A 72 -13.26 3.17 10.85
N GLY A 73 -12.42 3.97 10.19
CA GLY A 73 -10.98 4.02 10.43
C GLY A 73 -10.21 4.26 9.13
N LYS A 74 -9.13 5.03 9.21
CA LYS A 74 -8.37 5.46 8.02
C LYS A 74 -6.96 4.86 8.02
N ILE A 75 -6.73 3.89 7.15
CA ILE A 75 -5.40 3.35 6.86
C ILE A 75 -4.61 4.40 6.08
N ARG A 76 -3.39 4.67 6.53
CA ARG A 76 -2.41 5.49 5.81
C ARG A 76 -1.14 4.67 5.61
N VAL A 77 -0.57 4.77 4.43
CA VAL A 77 0.64 4.03 4.04
C VAL A 77 1.66 4.96 3.41
N GLU A 78 2.92 4.57 3.52
CA GLU A 78 4.05 5.15 2.83
C GLU A 78 4.69 4.06 1.95
N ILE A 79 5.00 4.39 0.70
CA ILE A 79 5.61 3.49 -0.27
C ILE A 79 7.13 3.65 -0.22
N LYS A 80 7.84 2.53 -0.18
CA LYS A 80 9.31 2.49 -0.23
C LYS A 80 9.75 1.39 -1.18
N THR A 81 10.78 1.68 -1.96
CA THR A 81 11.55 0.63 -2.65
C THR A 81 12.43 -0.09 -1.63
N VAL A 82 12.47 -1.41 -1.72
CA VAL A 82 13.32 -2.26 -0.86
C VAL A 82 14.14 -3.14 -1.78
N TYR A 83 15.47 -3.13 -1.59
CA TYR A 83 16.41 -3.92 -2.38
C TYR A 83 17.00 -5.03 -1.50
N GLY A 84 17.03 -6.27 -2.00
CA GLY A 84 17.58 -7.43 -1.29
C GLY A 84 16.55 -8.55 -1.06
N GLU A 85 16.91 -9.55 -0.24
CA GLU A 85 15.95 -10.55 0.22
C GLU A 85 14.90 -9.87 1.10
N ILE A 86 13.70 -9.74 0.53
CA ILE A 86 12.50 -9.34 1.26
C ILE A 86 12.12 -10.49 2.20
#